data_AF-A0A1I7CZH5-F1
#
_entry.id   AF-A0A1I7CZH5-F1
#
_cell.length_a   1.000
_cell.length_b   1.000
_cell.length_c   1.000
_cell.angle_alpha   90.00
_cell.angle_beta   90.00
_cell.angle_gamma   90.00
#
_symmetry.space_group_name_H-M   'P 1'
#
loop_
_entity.id
_entity.type
_entity.pdbx_description
1 polymer ?
#
loop_
_entity_poly.entity_id
_entity_poly.type
_entity_poly.pdbx_seq_one_letter_code
_entity_poly.pdbx_strand_id
1 'polypeptide(L)'
;MLFITNRFPTQSIRTRANRPFAFDLKNNAASNSVFYCEEVGLGQYQEVGSKAFLRRLKESNARQVLIYLHGFSNLPEDVFVAVREFQALCDASAHGEVLVVPLIWPCDNDLGVVNPPHSSGHRTSVLSPSIAGTDLLQPHAVAW
;
A
#
# COMPACT_ATOMS: atom_id res chain seq x y z
N MET A 1 -16.71 0.06 -4.26
CA MET A 1 -16.26 -0.79 -3.13
C MET A 1 -16.20 0.05 -1.85
N LEU A 2 -16.77 -0.43 -0.74
CA LEU A 2 -16.71 0.28 0.56
C LEU A 2 -15.34 0.11 1.22
N PHE A 3 -14.78 1.15 1.82
CA PHE A 3 -13.53 1.08 2.57
C PHE A 3 -13.47 2.08 3.74
N ILE A 4 -12.58 1.81 4.68
CA ILE A 4 -12.27 2.67 5.83
C ILE A 4 -10.84 3.18 5.66
N THR A 5 -10.57 4.42 6.03
CA THR A 5 -9.18 4.92 6.07
C THR A 5 -8.96 5.95 7.16
N ASN A 6 -7.77 6.01 7.73
CA ASN A 6 -7.31 7.14 8.53
C ASN A 6 -6.19 7.93 7.83
N ARG A 7 -5.93 7.70 6.53
CA ARG A 7 -5.10 8.61 5.73
C ARG A 7 -5.82 9.93 5.54
N PHE A 8 -5.07 11.03 5.57
CA PHE A 8 -5.63 12.35 5.34
C PHE A 8 -6.13 12.50 3.89
N PRO A 9 -7.29 13.14 3.69
CA PRO A 9 -7.65 13.63 2.37
C PRO A 9 -6.79 14.85 2.01
N THR A 10 -6.59 15.10 0.71
CA THR A 10 -5.97 16.35 0.22
C THR A 10 -6.83 17.58 0.51
N GLN A 11 -8.11 17.39 0.83
CA GLN A 11 -9.03 18.46 1.23
C GLN A 11 -9.22 18.47 2.77
N SER A 12 -10.25 19.19 3.25
CA SER A 12 -10.54 19.30 4.68
C SER A 12 -10.77 17.94 5.36
N ILE A 13 -10.27 17.83 6.59
CA ILE A 13 -10.48 16.69 7.50
C ILE A 13 -11.90 16.62 8.08
N ARG A 14 -12.72 17.65 7.89
CA ARG A 14 -14.11 17.64 8.35
C ARG A 14 -14.93 16.73 7.45
N THR A 15 -15.51 15.68 8.02
CA THR A 15 -16.42 14.78 7.31
C THR A 15 -17.55 15.54 6.65
N ARG A 16 -17.75 15.29 5.35
CA ARG A 16 -18.91 15.73 4.60
C ARG A 16 -19.37 14.59 3.71
N ALA A 17 -20.60 14.11 3.94
CA ALA A 17 -21.18 13.06 3.14
C ALA A 17 -21.27 13.47 1.67
N ASN A 18 -21.05 12.51 0.78
CA ASN A 18 -21.08 12.64 -0.67
C ASN A 18 -20.00 13.57 -1.26
N ARG A 19 -18.92 13.84 -0.53
CA ARG A 19 -17.79 14.64 -1.02
C ARG A 19 -16.77 13.75 -1.74
N PRO A 20 -16.17 14.19 -2.86
CA PRO A 20 -14.98 13.55 -3.39
C PRO A 20 -13.90 13.38 -2.31
N PHE A 21 -13.29 12.21 -2.29
CA PHE A 21 -12.20 11.85 -1.41
C PHE A 21 -10.96 11.58 -2.26
N ALA A 22 -9.85 12.25 -1.96
CA ALA A 22 -8.58 12.01 -2.61
C ALA A 22 -7.50 11.88 -1.54
N PHE A 23 -6.76 10.78 -1.56
CA PHE A 23 -5.69 10.50 -0.60
C PHE A 23 -4.55 11.52 -0.73
N ASP A 24 -4.11 12.07 0.38
CA ASP A 24 -2.84 12.82 0.45
C ASP A 24 -1.69 11.83 0.60
N LEU A 25 -1.18 11.32 -0.53
CA LEU A 25 -0.09 10.33 -0.54
C LEU A 25 1.26 10.89 -0.07
N LYS A 26 1.38 12.23 0.06
CA LYS A 26 2.59 12.86 0.60
C LYS A 26 2.57 12.95 2.12
N ASN A 27 1.40 12.73 2.73
CA ASN A 27 1.21 12.78 4.16
C ASN A 27 1.06 11.37 4.73
N ASN A 28 2.12 10.92 5.42
CA ASN A 28 2.15 9.61 6.07
C ASN A 28 1.66 9.67 7.54
N ALA A 29 1.18 10.83 8.02
CA ALA A 29 0.56 10.91 9.33
C ALA A 29 -0.80 10.21 9.35
N ALA A 30 -1.08 9.49 10.43
CA ALA A 30 -2.40 8.93 10.68
C ALA A 30 -3.32 9.99 11.32
N SER A 31 -4.55 10.09 10.83
CA SER A 31 -5.60 10.87 11.47
C SER A 31 -6.05 10.21 12.77
N ASN A 32 -6.43 11.02 13.76
CA ASN A 32 -7.09 10.57 15.00
C ASN A 32 -8.54 10.08 14.77
N SER A 33 -9.05 10.20 13.56
CA SER A 33 -10.39 9.75 13.16
C SER A 33 -10.32 9.00 11.84
N VAL A 34 -11.27 8.09 11.64
CA VAL A 34 -11.43 7.35 10.39
C VAL A 34 -12.47 8.00 9.48
N PHE A 35 -12.22 7.92 8.19
CA PHE A 35 -13.10 8.28 7.10
C PHE A 35 -13.74 7.01 6.53
N TYR A 36 -15.04 7.10 6.26
CA TYR A 36 -15.83 6.00 5.70
C TYR A 36 -16.18 6.35 4.27
N CYS A 37 -15.67 5.56 3.33
CA CYS A 37 -15.63 5.93 1.93
C CYS A 37 -16.12 4.80 1.03
N GLU A 38 -16.37 5.17 -0.22
CA GLU A 38 -16.69 4.27 -1.31
C GLU A 38 -15.84 4.62 -2.53
N GLU A 39 -15.29 3.61 -3.18
CA GLU A 39 -14.86 3.69 -4.57
C GLU A 39 -16.07 3.59 -5.50
N VAL A 40 -16.37 4.68 -6.20
CA VAL A 40 -17.51 4.81 -7.13
C VAL A 40 -17.10 4.59 -8.59
N GLY A 41 -15.81 4.56 -8.87
CA GLY A 41 -15.18 4.25 -10.15
C GLY A 41 -13.67 4.08 -9.94
N LEU A 42 -12.95 3.54 -10.93
CA LEU A 42 -11.52 3.28 -10.80
C LEU A 42 -10.77 4.57 -10.42
N GLY A 43 -10.15 4.58 -9.23
CA GLY A 43 -9.42 5.75 -8.73
C GLY A 43 -10.31 6.92 -8.27
N GLN A 44 -11.63 6.75 -8.26
CA GLN A 44 -12.61 7.78 -7.87
C GLN A 44 -13.27 7.38 -6.56
N TYR A 45 -13.02 8.16 -5.52
CA TYR A 45 -13.50 7.88 -4.17
C TYR A 45 -14.42 8.98 -3.65
N GLN A 46 -15.35 8.59 -2.80
CA GLN A 46 -16.29 9.49 -2.15
C GLN A 46 -16.38 9.17 -0.66
N GLU A 47 -16.34 10.18 0.20
CA GLU A 47 -16.65 10.03 1.62
C GLU A 47 -18.17 9.93 1.78
N VAL A 48 -18.65 8.79 2.28
CA VAL A 48 -20.08 8.53 2.52
C VAL A 48 -20.48 8.77 3.98
N GLY A 49 -19.51 8.68 4.89
CA GLY A 49 -19.72 8.83 6.34
C GLY A 49 -20.25 7.57 7.02
N SER A 50 -20.04 7.49 8.34
CA SER A 50 -20.26 6.26 9.13
C SER A 50 -21.70 5.72 9.06
N LYS A 51 -22.71 6.59 9.16
CA LYS A 51 -24.13 6.17 9.12
C LYS A 51 -24.50 5.51 7.79
N ALA A 52 -24.09 6.10 6.66
CA ALA A 52 -24.37 5.53 5.35
C ALA A 52 -23.57 4.25 5.12
N PHE A 53 -22.29 4.24 5.52
CA PHE A 53 -21.42 3.08 5.42
C PHE A 53 -21.97 1.87 6.19
N LEU A 54 -22.28 2.03 7.47
CA LEU A 54 -22.79 0.95 8.33
C LEU A 54 -24.16 0.45 7.86
N ARG A 55 -25.01 1.35 7.35
CA ARG A 55 -26.27 0.95 6.72
C ARG A 55 -26.04 0.06 5.50
N ARG A 56 -25.11 0.43 4.61
CA ARG A 56 -24.80 -0.40 3.42
C ARG A 56 -24.19 -1.75 3.79
N LEU A 57 -23.39 -1.82 4.86
CA LEU A 57 -22.92 -3.11 5.38
C LEU A 57 -24.10 -3.98 5.86
N LYS A 58 -25.03 -3.37 6.61
CA LYS A 58 -26.24 -4.06 7.10
C LYS A 58 -27.18 -4.51 5.97
N GLU A 59 -27.27 -3.72 4.90
CA GLU A 59 -28.09 -4.01 3.71
C GLU A 59 -27.39 -4.96 2.72
N SER A 60 -26.11 -5.28 2.94
CA SER A 60 -25.42 -6.27 2.12
C SER A 60 -26.00 -7.66 2.38
N ASN A 61 -26.11 -8.46 1.33
CA ASN A 61 -26.55 -9.86 1.45
C ASN A 61 -25.42 -10.79 1.94
N ALA A 62 -24.28 -10.23 2.38
CA ALA A 62 -23.15 -11.03 2.84
C ALA A 62 -23.42 -11.58 4.24
N ARG A 63 -23.11 -12.86 4.46
CA ARG A 63 -23.25 -13.48 5.79
C ARG A 63 -22.27 -12.90 6.81
N GLN A 64 -21.07 -12.55 6.36
CA GLN A 64 -19.98 -12.06 7.19
C GLN A 64 -19.31 -10.85 6.55
N VAL A 65 -18.77 -9.95 7.38
CA VAL A 65 -17.91 -8.85 6.94
C VAL A 65 -16.49 -9.16 7.41
N LEU A 66 -15.55 -9.18 6.46
CA LEU A 66 -14.13 -9.33 6.74
C LEU A 66 -13.45 -7.97 6.60
N ILE A 67 -12.89 -7.45 7.69
CA ILE A 67 -12.06 -6.24 7.63
C ILE A 67 -10.66 -6.65 7.19
N TYR A 68 -10.28 -6.25 5.98
CA TYR A 68 -8.95 -6.51 5.43
C TYR A 68 -7.97 -5.44 5.91
N LEU A 69 -7.00 -5.87 6.72
CA LEU A 69 -5.87 -5.05 7.17
C LEU A 69 -4.67 -5.39 6.29
N HIS A 70 -4.16 -4.40 5.55
CA HIS A 70 -3.00 -4.60 4.68
C HIS A 70 -1.70 -4.61 5.48
N GLY A 71 -0.62 -5.07 4.85
CA GLY A 71 0.73 -5.09 5.43
C GLY A 71 1.44 -3.74 5.30
N PHE A 72 2.76 -3.76 5.53
CA PHE A 72 3.63 -2.59 5.34
C PHE A 72 3.82 -2.28 3.85
N SER A 73 4.18 -1.04 3.54
CA SER A 73 4.58 -0.58 2.20
C SER A 73 3.55 -0.81 1.09
N ASN A 74 2.27 -0.54 1.38
CA ASN A 74 1.22 -0.53 0.37
C ASN A 74 0.64 0.87 0.18
N LEU A 75 0.50 1.29 -1.09
CA LEU A 75 -0.33 2.42 -1.45
C LEU A 75 -1.80 1.99 -1.52
N PRO A 76 -2.75 2.93 -1.42
CA PRO A 76 -4.18 2.60 -1.49
C PRO A 76 -4.55 1.77 -2.73
N GLU A 77 -3.94 2.04 -3.89
CA GLU A 77 -4.18 1.29 -5.12
C GLU A 77 -3.82 -0.19 -4.99
N ASP A 78 -2.65 -0.51 -4.40
CA ASP A 78 -2.22 -1.90 -4.18
C ASP A 78 -3.21 -2.63 -3.27
N VAL A 79 -3.68 -1.96 -2.22
CA VAL A 79 -4.69 -2.52 -1.29
C VAL A 79 -6.00 -2.78 -2.01
N PHE A 80 -6.44 -1.88 -2.89
CA PHE A 80 -7.66 -2.08 -3.66
C PHE A 80 -7.54 -3.24 -4.66
N VAL A 81 -6.38 -3.43 -5.30
CA VAL A 81 -6.14 -4.59 -6.16
C VAL A 81 -6.21 -5.89 -5.35
N ALA A 82 -5.47 -5.97 -4.25
CA ALA A 82 -5.44 -7.15 -3.39
C ALA A 82 -6.82 -7.50 -2.80
N VAL A 83 -7.61 -6.51 -2.41
CA VAL A 83 -8.95 -6.73 -1.86
C VAL A 83 -9.93 -7.21 -2.93
N ARG A 84 -9.86 -6.68 -4.16
CA ARG A 84 -10.71 -7.16 -5.25
C ARG A 84 -10.37 -8.61 -5.61
N GLU A 85 -9.09 -8.95 -5.64
CA GLU A 85 -8.65 -10.33 -5.84
C GLU A 85 -9.18 -11.23 -4.71
N PHE A 86 -9.03 -10.80 -3.46
CA PHE A 86 -9.49 -11.60 -2.32
C PHE A 86 -11.01 -11.76 -2.27
N GLN A 87 -11.77 -10.70 -2.58
CA GLN A 87 -13.22 -10.78 -2.74
C GLN A 87 -13.60 -11.79 -3.83
N ALA A 88 -12.92 -11.77 -4.98
CA ALA A 88 -13.19 -12.72 -6.07
C ALA A 88 -12.93 -14.17 -5.63
N LEU A 89 -11.89 -14.43 -4.83
CA LEU A 89 -11.63 -15.74 -4.25
C LEU A 89 -12.73 -16.17 -3.27
N CYS A 90 -13.20 -15.25 -2.41
CA CYS A 90 -14.33 -15.50 -1.52
C CYS A 90 -15.61 -15.83 -2.30
N ASP A 91 -15.91 -15.06 -3.35
CA ASP A 91 -17.10 -15.24 -4.18
C ASP A 91 -17.04 -16.55 -4.98
N ALA A 92 -15.85 -16.94 -5.45
CA ALA A 92 -15.62 -18.22 -6.11
C ALA A 92 -15.77 -19.43 -5.16
N SER A 93 -15.41 -19.26 -3.88
CA SER A 93 -15.58 -20.31 -2.87
C SER A 93 -17.03 -20.44 -2.40
N ALA A 94 -17.70 -19.33 -2.10
CA ALA A 94 -19.09 -19.27 -1.69
C ALA A 94 -19.63 -17.84 -1.89
N HIS A 95 -20.36 -17.64 -2.98
CA HIS A 95 -20.94 -16.34 -3.32
C HIS A 95 -21.86 -15.81 -2.20
N GLY A 96 -21.62 -14.57 -1.76
CA GLY A 96 -22.39 -13.93 -0.68
C GLY A 96 -22.02 -14.39 0.73
N GLU A 97 -20.96 -15.18 0.90
CA GLU A 97 -20.51 -15.63 2.22
C GLU A 97 -19.74 -14.52 2.96
N VAL A 98 -18.85 -13.81 2.27
CA VAL A 98 -17.99 -12.77 2.85
C VAL A 98 -18.03 -11.50 2.01
N LEU A 99 -18.19 -10.36 2.67
CA LEU A 99 -17.89 -9.03 2.14
C LEU A 99 -16.55 -8.55 2.70
N VAL A 100 -15.55 -8.42 1.84
CA VAL A 100 -14.23 -7.91 2.19
C VAL A 100 -14.23 -6.38 2.13
N VAL A 101 -13.85 -5.75 3.24
CA VAL A 101 -13.82 -4.29 3.39
C VAL A 101 -12.40 -3.88 3.82
N PRO A 102 -11.65 -3.13 2.99
CA PRO A 102 -10.33 -2.68 3.38
C PRO A 102 -10.39 -1.62 4.47
N LEU A 103 -9.44 -1.70 5.40
CA LEU A 103 -9.01 -0.60 6.24
C LEU A 103 -7.61 -0.17 5.78
N ILE A 104 -7.55 1.02 5.18
CA ILE A 104 -6.34 1.57 4.57
C ILE A 104 -5.70 2.57 5.55
N TRP A 105 -4.45 2.32 5.95
CA TRP A 105 -3.70 3.22 6.81
C TRP A 105 -2.50 3.86 6.07
N PRO A 106 -1.90 4.92 6.63
CA PRO A 106 -0.64 5.45 6.12
C PRO A 106 0.47 4.41 6.21
N CYS A 107 1.07 4.11 5.06
CA CYS A 107 2.38 3.51 4.90
C CYS A 107 3.24 4.48 4.10
N ASP A 108 4.52 4.55 4.44
CA ASP A 108 5.49 5.16 3.56
C ASP A 108 5.65 4.34 2.27
N ASN A 109 6.14 5.01 1.22
CA ASN A 109 6.56 4.36 -0.01
C ASN A 109 8.09 4.32 -0.10
N ASP A 110 8.77 4.58 1.02
CA ASP A 110 10.22 4.50 1.09
C ASP A 110 10.58 3.02 1.14
N LEU A 111 10.94 2.47 -0.02
CA LEU A 111 11.70 1.23 -0.09
C LEU A 111 12.92 1.46 0.79
N GLY A 112 12.93 0.90 2.00
CA GLY A 112 13.92 1.20 3.02
C GLY A 112 15.34 1.13 2.45
N VAL A 113 15.86 2.27 2.02
CA VAL A 113 17.28 2.43 1.80
C VAL A 113 17.83 2.39 3.20
N VAL A 114 18.32 1.22 3.60
CA VAL A 114 19.27 1.11 4.69
C VAL A 114 20.45 1.97 4.25
N ASN A 115 20.41 3.26 4.56
CA ASN A 115 21.58 4.09 4.51
C ASN A 115 22.46 3.56 5.63
N PRO A 116 23.59 2.89 5.34
CA PRO A 116 24.57 2.65 6.39
C PRO A 116 24.89 4.01 7.01
N PRO A 117 24.89 4.14 8.35
CA PRO A 117 25.13 5.43 8.98
C PRO A 117 26.44 6.00 8.44
N HIS A 118 26.37 7.24 7.97
CA HIS A 118 27.45 8.06 7.46
C HIS A 118 28.83 7.66 8.00
N SER A 119 29.64 6.98 7.19
CA SER A 119 31.09 7.03 7.36
C SER A 119 31.52 8.45 6.98
N SER A 120 31.61 9.33 7.97
CA SER A 120 32.31 10.60 7.85
C SER A 120 33.71 10.31 7.31
N GLY A 121 33.97 10.78 6.10
CA GLY A 121 35.23 10.58 5.40
C GLY A 121 36.38 11.21 6.17
N HIS A 122 37.08 10.40 6.98
CA HIS A 122 38.49 10.63 7.25
C HIS A 122 39.29 9.97 6.13
N ARG A 123 39.99 10.82 5.38
CA ARG A 123 40.97 10.45 4.35
C ARG A 123 41.95 9.42 4.92
N THR A 124 42.00 8.24 4.34
CA THR A 124 43.22 7.43 4.30
C THR A 124 43.51 7.13 2.84
N SER A 125 44.69 7.59 2.41
CA SER A 125 45.23 7.39 1.07
C SER A 125 45.32 5.90 0.76
N VAL A 126 44.68 5.47 -0.33
CA VAL A 126 44.93 4.15 -0.90
C VAL A 126 46.29 4.23 -1.61
N LEU A 127 47.34 3.77 -0.94
CA LEU A 127 48.59 3.41 -1.61
C LEU A 127 48.30 2.20 -2.50
N SER A 128 48.41 2.39 -3.81
CA SER A 128 48.35 1.31 -4.79
C SER A 128 49.63 0.47 -4.69
N PRO A 129 49.56 -0.87 -4.64
CA PRO A 129 50.71 -1.70 -4.99
C PRO A 129 50.70 -1.93 -6.51
N SER A 130 51.74 -1.42 -7.16
CA SER A 130 52.17 -1.85 -8.49
C SER A 130 52.62 -3.31 -8.42
N ILE A 131 52.02 -4.19 -9.23
CA ILE A 131 52.67 -5.43 -9.66
C ILE A 131 52.48 -5.54 -11.17
N ALA A 132 53.60 -5.39 -11.87
CA ALA A 132 53.78 -5.70 -13.28
C ALA A 132 54.15 -7.19 -13.45
N GLY A 133 53.72 -7.80 -14.55
CA GLY A 133 54.35 -8.99 -15.12
C GLY A 133 53.40 -10.12 -15.52
N THR A 134 53.08 -10.18 -16.82
CA THR A 134 53.14 -11.36 -17.74
C THR A 134 52.78 -12.75 -17.17
N ASP A 135 51.92 -13.58 -17.75
CA ASP A 135 51.91 -14.01 -19.16
C ASP A 135 50.62 -14.76 -19.57
N LEU A 136 50.44 -14.82 -20.89
CA LEU A 136 49.51 -15.58 -21.74
C LEU A 136 48.90 -16.90 -21.21
N LEU A 137 47.60 -17.12 -21.45
CA LEU A 137 47.07 -18.12 -22.40
C LEU A 137 45.52 -18.12 -22.46
N GLN A 138 45.01 -18.49 -23.63
CA GLN A 138 43.65 -18.35 -24.17
C GLN A 138 42.66 -19.48 -23.76
N PRO A 139 41.38 -19.43 -24.16
CA PRO A 139 40.23 -19.96 -23.42
C PRO A 139 39.79 -21.37 -23.87
N HIS A 140 39.10 -22.09 -22.98
CA HIS A 140 38.26 -23.22 -23.36
C HIS A 140 36.94 -23.21 -22.59
N ALA A 141 35.86 -23.36 -23.36
CA ALA A 141 34.50 -23.68 -22.92
C ALA A 141 34.42 -25.09 -22.30
N VAL A 142 33.34 -25.36 -21.56
CA VAL A 142 32.34 -26.44 -21.79
C VAL A 142 31.37 -26.53 -20.59
N ALA A 143 30.11 -26.82 -20.94
CA ALA A 143 28.94 -27.37 -20.21
C ALA A 143 29.22 -28.05 -18.84
N TRP A 144 28.31 -28.05 -17.87
CA TRP A 144 26.89 -28.46 -17.90
C TRP A 144 26.02 -27.62 -16.97
#